data_AF-A0A2X2IL75-F1
#
_entry.id   AF-A0A2X2IL75-F1
#
_cell.length_a   1.000
_cell.length_b   1.000
_cell.length_c   1.000
_cell.angle_alpha   90.00
_cell.angle_beta   90.00
_cell.angle_gamma   90.00
#
_symmetry.space_group_name_H-M   'P 1'
#
loop_
_entity.id
_entity.type
_entity.pdbx_description
1 polymer ?
#
loop_
_entity_poly.entity_id
_entity_poly.type
_entity_poly.pdbx_seq_one_letter_code
_entity_poly.pdbx_strand_id
1 'polypeptide(L)'
;MAPDKVKTEEAMTFGELLALIADQKRRLSVLEVAFSYLAFGLDDKANQLLIHSLKLESQNQNRDAETQQHFAHLALELEKRLHSVPRPPDVE
;
A
#
# COMPACT_ATOMS: atom_id res chain seq x y z
N MET A 1 -12.03 -44.59 14.72
CA MET A 1 -12.74 -43.93 13.61
C MET A 1 -13.28 -42.62 14.18
N ALA A 2 -12.51 -41.52 14.06
CA ALA A 2 -12.91 -40.20 14.54
C ALA A 2 -13.49 -39.43 13.34
N PRO A 3 -14.62 -38.73 13.47
CA PRO A 3 -15.21 -38.03 12.35
C PRO A 3 -14.33 -36.83 12.01
N ASP A 4 -13.91 -36.78 10.75
CA ASP A 4 -13.37 -35.60 10.10
C ASP A 4 -14.23 -34.38 10.43
N LYS A 5 -13.66 -33.46 11.22
CA LYS A 5 -14.13 -32.08 11.26
C LYS A 5 -13.80 -31.47 9.90
N VAL A 6 -14.66 -31.71 8.92
CA VAL A 6 -14.82 -30.83 7.78
C VAL A 6 -15.15 -29.47 8.38
N LYS A 7 -14.14 -28.60 8.51
CA LYS A 7 -14.34 -27.17 8.71
C LYS A 7 -15.19 -26.75 7.53
N THR A 8 -16.48 -26.62 7.78
CA THR A 8 -17.42 -26.01 6.85
C THR A 8 -16.85 -24.63 6.58
N GLU A 9 -16.28 -24.43 5.40
CA GLU A 9 -16.16 -23.10 4.84
C GLU A 9 -17.60 -22.57 4.79
N GLU A 10 -17.97 -21.78 5.80
CA GLU A 10 -19.25 -21.08 5.83
C GLU A 10 -19.31 -20.27 4.55
N ALA A 11 -20.13 -20.72 3.60
CA ALA A 11 -20.34 -20.02 2.35
C ALA A 11 -20.91 -18.64 2.70
N MET A 12 -20.05 -17.62 2.71
CA MET A 12 -20.46 -16.24 2.94
C MET A 12 -21.60 -15.90 2.00
N THR A 13 -22.67 -15.33 2.54
CA THR A 13 -23.77 -14.84 1.72
C THR A 13 -23.27 -13.67 0.86
N PHE A 14 -23.90 -13.46 -0.30
CA PHE A 14 -23.53 -12.36 -1.19
C PHE A 14 -23.57 -10.99 -0.49
N GLY A 15 -24.49 -10.79 0.45
CA GLY A 15 -24.57 -9.57 1.26
C GLY A 15 -23.37 -9.39 2.19
N GLU A 16 -22.88 -10.46 2.81
CA GLU A 16 -21.69 -10.43 3.67
C GLU A 16 -20.42 -10.18 2.87
N LEU A 17 -20.30 -10.74 1.66
CA LEU A 17 -19.20 -10.44 0.73
C LEU A 17 -19.17 -8.95 0.36
N LEU A 18 -20.31 -8.34 0.05
CA LEU A 18 -20.38 -6.91 -0.26
C LEU A 18 -19.98 -6.04 0.94
N ALA A 19 -20.42 -6.40 2.15
CA ALA A 19 -20.02 -5.69 3.36
C ALA A 19 -18.51 -5.79 3.61
N LEU A 20 -17.92 -6.97 3.39
CA LEU A 20 -16.49 -7.21 3.55
C LEU A 20 -15.66 -6.45 2.50
N ILE A 21 -16.09 -6.43 1.24
CA ILE A 21 -15.44 -5.63 0.19
C ILE A 21 -15.50 -4.13 0.53
N ALA A 22 -16.66 -3.65 1.00
CA ALA A 22 -16.83 -2.25 1.40
C ALA A 22 -15.96 -1.88 2.62
N ASP A 23 -15.74 -2.80 3.55
CA ASP A 23 -14.81 -2.63 4.65
C ASP A 23 -13.35 -2.63 4.18
N GLN A 24 -12.95 -3.59 3.35
CA GLN A 24 -11.61 -3.65 2.75
C GLN A 24 -11.27 -2.37 1.97
N LYS A 25 -12.22 -1.85 1.19
CA LYS A 25 -12.05 -0.58 0.47
C LYS A 25 -11.83 0.59 1.43
N ARG A 26 -12.60 0.67 2.52
CA ARG A 26 -12.42 1.73 3.54
C ARG A 26 -11.04 1.64 4.22
N ARG A 27 -10.61 0.43 4.57
CA ARG A 27 -9.27 0.20 5.16
C ARG A 27 -8.15 0.58 4.20
N LEU A 28 -8.28 0.24 2.92
CA LEU A 28 -7.33 0.67 1.88
C LEU A 28 -7.28 2.18 1.76
N SER A 29 -8.42 2.88 1.74
CA SER A 29 -8.43 4.35 1.67
C SER A 29 -7.76 5.01 2.88
N VAL A 30 -7.94 4.48 4.10
CA VAL A 30 -7.22 4.99 5.28
C VAL A 30 -5.72 4.80 5.14
N LEU A 31 -5.27 3.64 4.64
CA LEU A 31 -3.86 3.38 4.38
C LEU A 31 -3.30 4.30 3.30
N GLU A 32 -4.02 4.49 2.19
CA GLU A 32 -3.63 5.42 1.12
C GLU A 32 -3.41 6.83 1.67
N VAL A 33 -4.33 7.34 2.51
CA VAL A 33 -4.21 8.64 3.15
C VAL A 33 -2.99 8.69 4.08
N ALA A 34 -2.77 7.67 4.91
CA ALA A 34 -1.60 7.60 5.80
C ALA A 34 -0.27 7.58 5.01
N PHE A 35 -0.18 6.76 3.96
CA PHE A 35 1.00 6.70 3.08
C PHE A 35 1.23 8.04 2.37
N SER A 36 0.16 8.72 2.02
CA SER A 36 0.17 10.07 1.45
C SER A 36 0.91 11.09 2.34
N TYR A 37 0.82 10.91 3.66
CA TYR A 37 1.49 11.77 4.65
C TYR A 37 2.88 11.26 5.06
N LEU A 38 3.22 10.00 4.75
CA LEU A 38 4.47 9.37 5.15
C LEU A 38 5.69 10.12 4.62
N ALA A 39 5.61 10.67 3.39
CA ALA A 39 6.64 11.49 2.78
C ALA A 39 7.01 12.74 3.61
N PHE A 40 6.05 13.28 4.38
CA PHE A 40 6.28 14.46 5.24
C PHE A 40 6.77 14.09 6.64
N GLY A 41 6.57 12.84 7.08
CA GLY A 41 6.96 12.37 8.40
C GLY A 41 8.36 11.78 8.48
N LEU A 42 8.99 11.53 7.33
CA LEU A 42 10.34 10.96 7.20
C LEU A 42 11.33 12.04 6.78
N ASP A 43 12.59 11.88 7.19
CA ASP A 43 13.68 12.69 6.64
C ASP A 43 13.97 12.32 5.17
N ASP A 44 14.66 13.20 4.43
CA ASP A 44 14.94 13.01 3.00
C ASP A 44 15.64 11.68 2.69
N LYS A 45 16.52 11.22 3.59
CA LYS A 45 17.28 9.99 3.39
C LYS A 45 16.39 8.76 3.59
N ALA A 46 15.55 8.77 4.61
CA ALA A 46 14.56 7.72 4.87
C ALA A 46 13.53 7.65 3.74
N ASN A 47 13.11 8.79 3.21
CA ASN A 47 12.24 8.89 2.05
C ASN A 47 12.86 8.29 0.77
N GLN A 48 14.12 8.62 0.48
CA GLN A 48 14.85 8.03 -0.65
C GLN A 48 15.02 6.51 -0.50
N LEU A 49 15.35 6.05 0.72
CA LEU A 49 15.49 4.62 1.00
C LEU A 49 14.17 3.89 0.82
N LEU A 50 13.06 4.47 1.29
CA LEU A 50 11.72 3.93 1.10
C LEU A 50 11.38 3.79 -0.39
N ILE A 51 11.58 4.83 -1.20
CA ILE A 51 11.32 4.80 -2.64
C ILE A 51 12.17 3.71 -3.31
N HIS A 52 13.45 3.59 -2.94
CA HIS A 52 14.32 2.55 -3.48
C HIS A 52 13.83 1.14 -3.11
N SER A 53 13.44 0.92 -1.85
CA SER A 53 12.87 -0.36 -1.41
C SER A 53 11.58 -0.71 -2.15
N LEU A 54 10.70 0.25 -2.41
CA LEU A 54 9.48 0.04 -3.20
C LEU A 54 9.79 -0.29 -4.66
N LYS A 55 10.77 0.39 -5.26
CA LYS A 55 11.26 0.06 -6.61
C LYS A 55 11.82 -1.37 -6.66
N LEU A 56 12.57 -1.79 -5.64
CA LEU A 56 13.07 -3.17 -5.54
C LEU A 56 11.94 -4.20 -5.39
N GLU A 57 10.92 -3.94 -4.56
CA GLU A 57 9.75 -4.81 -4.42
C GLU A 57 8.92 -4.91 -5.72
N SER A 58 8.87 -3.84 -6.52
CA SER A 58 8.21 -3.87 -7.83
C SER A 58 8.89 -4.79 -8.85
N GLN A 59 10.16 -5.13 -8.64
CA GLN A 59 10.93 -6.03 -9.50
C GLN A 59 11.02 -7.45 -8.92
N ASN A 60 10.39 -7.70 -7.77
CA ASN A 60 10.49 -8.96 -7.06
C ASN A 60 9.71 -10.06 -7.78
N GLN A 61 10.43 -11.03 -8.34
CA GLN A 61 9.87 -12.15 -9.11
C GLN A 61 9.00 -13.11 -8.28
N ASN A 62 9.04 -13.01 -6.94
CA ASN A 62 8.18 -13.79 -6.06
C ASN A 62 6.76 -13.22 -5.92
N ARG A 63 6.49 -12.05 -6.52
CA ARG A 63 5.18 -11.38 -6.49
C ARG A 63 4.50 -11.50 -7.84
N ASP A 64 3.18 -11.46 -7.83
CA ASP A 64 2.38 -11.35 -9.05
C ASP A 64 2.55 -9.96 -9.70
N ALA A 65 2.23 -9.88 -10.99
CA ALA A 65 2.44 -8.67 -11.79
C ALA A 65 1.58 -7.48 -11.32
N GLU A 66 0.39 -7.72 -10.77
CA GLU A 66 -0.49 -6.66 -10.30
C GLU A 66 0.08 -6.02 -9.02
N THR A 67 0.54 -6.86 -8.08
CA THR A 67 1.25 -6.41 -6.88
C THR A 67 2.53 -5.64 -7.24
N GLN A 68 3.30 -6.10 -8.22
CA GLN A 68 4.50 -5.38 -8.72
C GLN A 68 4.15 -3.99 -9.25
N GLN A 69 3.08 -3.88 -10.04
CA GLN A 69 2.61 -2.58 -10.56
C GLN A 69 2.17 -1.65 -9.44
N HIS A 70 1.48 -2.15 -8.42
CA HIS A 70 1.10 -1.34 -7.26
C HIS A 70 2.32 -0.78 -6.52
N PHE A 71 3.39 -1.56 -6.35
CA PHE A 71 4.65 -1.07 -5.78
C PHE A 71 5.30 0.01 -6.64
N ALA A 72 5.36 -0.19 -7.97
CA ALA A 72 5.92 0.79 -8.89
C ALA A 72 5.13 2.11 -8.86
N HIS A 73 3.80 2.03 -8.86
CA HIS A 73 2.92 3.18 -8.78
C HIS A 73 3.10 3.94 -7.46
N LEU A 74 3.15 3.23 -6.33
CA LEU A 74 3.36 3.84 -5.01
C LEU A 74 4.72 4.57 -4.92
N ALA A 75 5.79 3.97 -5.44
CA ALA A 75 7.11 4.60 -5.49
C ALA A 75 7.09 5.90 -6.28
N LEU A 76 6.40 5.91 -7.42
CA LEU A 76 6.29 7.07 -8.31
C LEU A 76 5.47 8.20 -7.67
N GLU A 77 4.37 7.88 -7.00
CA GLU A 77 3.55 8.87 -6.28
C GLU A 77 4.28 9.48 -5.08
N LEU A 78 5.04 8.69 -4.33
CA LEU A 78 5.91 9.20 -3.25
C LEU A 78 7.01 10.11 -3.81
N GLU A 79 7.63 9.72 -4.91
CA GLU A 79 8.66 10.53 -5.60
C GLU A 79 8.08 11.89 -6.03
N LYS A 80 6.92 11.91 -6.70
CA LYS A 80 6.23 13.17 -7.07
C LYS A 80 5.98 14.08 -5.87
N ARG A 81 5.50 13.53 -4.75
CA ARG A 81 5.17 14.32 -3.55
C ARG A 81 6.40 14.98 -2.93
N LEU A 82 7.52 14.26 -2.85
CA LEU A 82 8.77 14.81 -2.34
C LEU A 82 9.32 15.93 -3.24
N HIS A 83 9.26 15.75 -4.56
CA HIS A 83 9.73 16.77 -5.51
C HIS A 83 8.76 17.96 -5.64
N SER A 84 7.51 17.82 -5.20
CA SER A 84 6.51 18.88 -5.24
C SER A 84 6.57 19.86 -4.06
N VAL A 85 7.39 19.59 -3.04
CA VAL A 85 7.61 20.54 -1.94
C VAL A 85 8.48 21.68 -2.47
N PRO A 86 7.95 22.92 -2.58
CA PRO A 86 8.79 24.06 -2.90
C PRO A 86 9.76 24.23 -1.72
N ARG A 87 11.06 24.19 -1.99
CA ARG A 87 12.06 24.63 -1.02
C ARG A 87 11.63 26.03 -0.56
N PRO A 88 11.40 26.27 0.75
CA PRO A 88 11.12 27.62 1.21
C PRO A 88 12.28 28.52 0.75
N PRO A 89 12.01 29.73 0.23
CA PRO A 89 13.07 30.60 -0.22
C PRO A 89 14.03 30.83 0.95
N ASP A 90 15.32 30.56 0.73
CA ASP A 90 16.38 30.89 1.68
C ASP A 90 16.19 32.37 2.07
N VAL A 91 15.83 32.60 3.33
CA VAL A 91 15.77 33.94 3.89
C VAL A 91 17.22 34.29 4.22
N GLU A 92 17.84 35.06 3.33
CA GLU A 92 19.14 35.71 3.51
C GLU A 92 19.12 36.70 4.68
#